data_AF-A0A3P9L6C2-F1
#
_entry.id   AF-A0A3P9L6C2-F1
#
_cell.length_a   1.000
_cell.length_b   1.000
_cell.length_c   1.000
_cell.angle_alpha   90.00
_cell.angle_beta   90.00
_cell.angle_gamma   90.00
#
_symmetry.space_group_name_H-M   'P 1'
#
loop_
_entity.id
_entity.type
_entity.pdbx_description
1 polymer ?
#
loop_
_entity_poly.entity_id
_entity_poly.type
_entity_poly.pdbx_seq_one_letter_code
_entity_poly.pdbx_strand_id
1 'polypeptide(L)'
;MQAPKVKVKKARKGKTTSSVMEAPSINNELSKDQLWEEGLLRLQEELDRVREEKRNFQLERDKYQAAWNIAKEELEETEVRVRFKRRQTEEARERHRAEISDYQQRLKNMLAEQNNSVADLKKANVSSSLLLRNEITKREVELCREYEQLQAACRQRRFLKKASIRNLELVTHAPSLISMLDYFFMRLCTLSLILPHPHQKHQEAMMKMSRHYEHKLRDMAEIFQIRRKNLVQDKESEMRNQLSSLDTEITKRLDFMMTDYLKKLRELQLVWDKEREKEDPPFCEQSNIPLLKKKPQLGRKLLLEEKTEQEVQEKQLQEQQQQQKHSLKDLMARRRSRQTEMDKELREETVKNEFLLQACIQLEQECKDLQRREMETILEIQQKRSVEEMRLQRRLVEMSEALEKTDVKLLSVLTLTSTDQETRNDAAKRLQEIFESKQAQMDSMKETLEGDCKVRSLTKCGVVSAAKAVSTGLFDLQEYDELLQTCKDKPRASGGHNFPFKSAKAILKAAQPLPDILQATGCSTLNARKQVM
;
A
#
# COMPACT_ATOMS: atom_id res chain seq x y z
N MET A 1 38.42 61.26 8.50
CA MET A 1 38.98 62.27 7.58
C MET A 1 38.26 63.58 7.77
N GLN A 2 38.74 64.43 8.68
CA GLN A 2 38.78 65.91 8.58
C GLN A 2 39.35 66.44 9.90
N ALA A 3 40.50 67.11 9.79
CA ALA A 3 41.17 67.81 10.88
C ALA A 3 40.56 69.22 11.07
N PRO A 4 40.70 69.82 12.27
CA PRO A 4 40.08 71.10 12.61
C PRO A 4 40.97 72.31 12.26
N LYS A 5 40.33 73.45 11.98
CA LYS A 5 40.96 74.76 11.78
C LYS A 5 40.96 75.59 13.07
N VAL A 6 42.12 76.18 13.33
CA VAL A 6 42.46 77.19 14.34
C VAL A 6 41.67 78.49 14.15
N LYS A 7 41.32 79.20 15.24
CA LYS A 7 41.31 80.68 15.30
C LYS A 7 41.77 81.20 16.66
N VAL A 8 42.43 82.36 16.57
CA VAL A 8 43.33 83.05 17.51
C VAL A 8 42.72 84.41 17.94
N LYS A 9 43.30 85.04 18.99
CA LYS A 9 43.25 86.47 19.46
C LYS A 9 42.09 86.81 20.42
N LYS A 10 42.19 87.70 21.45
CA LYS A 10 43.24 88.64 21.94
C LYS A 10 42.82 89.21 23.33
N ALA A 11 43.82 89.48 24.18
CA ALA A 11 44.02 90.52 25.22
C ALA A 11 42.89 91.40 25.81
N ARG A 12 42.90 91.58 27.16
CA ARG A 12 42.81 92.84 27.95
C ARG A 12 42.99 92.51 29.46
N LYS A 13 44.04 92.94 30.18
CA LYS A 13 44.38 94.23 30.82
C LYS A 13 43.51 94.61 32.04
N GLY A 14 44.17 94.77 33.20
CA GLY A 14 43.67 95.38 34.46
C GLY A 14 43.44 94.32 35.55
N LYS A 15 43.79 94.50 36.83
CA LYS A 15 44.04 95.73 37.59
C LYS A 15 44.75 95.36 38.90
N THR A 16 45.68 96.24 39.29
CA THR A 16 46.42 96.35 40.55
C THR A 16 45.56 96.26 41.82
N THR A 17 46.04 95.52 42.83
CA THR A 17 45.98 95.91 44.25
C THR A 17 47.30 95.55 44.92
N SER A 18 48.19 96.55 44.93
CA SER A 18 49.26 96.72 45.90
C SER A 18 48.62 97.04 47.25
N SER A 19 48.99 96.34 48.33
CA SER A 19 49.20 96.94 49.65
C SER A 19 49.90 95.95 50.59
N VAL A 20 51.22 96.05 50.63
CA VAL A 20 52.06 96.04 51.83
C VAL A 20 51.71 94.98 52.90
N MET A 21 52.39 93.83 52.86
CA MET A 21 52.71 93.08 54.07
C MET A 21 53.82 93.82 54.81
N GLU A 22 53.65 93.89 56.14
CA GLU A 22 54.51 94.51 57.13
C GLU A 22 56.01 94.28 56.87
N ALA A 23 56.72 95.39 56.63
CA ALA A 23 58.15 95.45 56.81
C ALA A 23 58.44 95.32 58.33
N PRO A 24 59.29 94.38 58.78
CA PRO A 24 59.77 94.39 60.14
C PRO A 24 60.68 95.62 60.31
N SER A 25 60.30 96.54 61.20
CA SER A 25 61.22 97.52 61.77
C SER A 25 62.33 96.78 62.50
N ILE A 26 63.49 96.66 61.86
CA ILE A 26 64.75 96.36 62.54
C ILE A 26 65.61 97.62 62.42
N ASN A 27 65.40 98.53 63.38
CA ASN A 27 66.41 99.51 63.72
C ASN A 27 67.47 98.78 64.54
N ASN A 28 68.66 98.57 63.97
CA ASN A 28 69.96 98.76 64.63
C ASN A 28 71.08 98.19 63.74
N GLU A 29 71.85 99.11 63.16
CA GLU A 29 73.23 99.01 62.67
C GLU A 29 73.81 97.60 62.50
N LEU A 30 73.46 96.92 61.40
CA LEU A 30 74.26 95.82 60.86
C LEU A 30 75.41 96.41 60.06
N SER A 31 76.65 95.97 60.33
CA SER A 31 77.84 96.41 59.58
C SER A 31 77.66 96.09 58.08
N LYS A 32 78.26 96.89 57.19
CA LYS A 32 78.20 96.70 55.74
C LYS A 32 78.47 95.24 55.34
N ASP A 33 79.35 94.57 56.07
CA ASP A 33 79.73 93.17 55.89
C ASP A 33 78.61 92.17 56.24
N GLN A 34 77.79 92.44 57.25
CA GLN A 34 76.64 91.59 57.61
C GLN A 34 75.51 91.67 56.57
N LEU A 35 75.31 92.84 55.96
CA LEU A 35 74.37 92.99 54.84
C LEU A 35 74.87 92.28 53.57
N TRP A 36 76.19 92.24 53.34
CA TRP A 36 76.77 91.46 52.26
C TRP A 36 76.65 89.96 52.51
N GLU A 37 76.89 89.50 53.74
CA GLU A 37 76.69 88.10 54.13
C GLU A 37 75.22 87.67 53.97
N GLU A 38 74.26 88.43 54.49
CA GLU A 38 72.83 88.16 54.29
C GLU A 38 72.42 88.21 52.81
N GLY A 39 72.97 89.14 52.03
CA GLY A 39 72.72 89.23 50.59
C GLY A 39 73.28 88.05 49.79
N LEU A 40 74.48 87.57 50.17
CA LEU A 40 75.12 86.40 49.57
C LEU A 40 74.36 85.11 49.93
N LEU A 41 73.92 84.97 51.19
CA LEU A 41 73.08 83.88 51.65
C LEU A 41 71.75 83.83 50.90
N ARG A 42 71.04 84.97 50.76
CA ARG A 42 69.78 85.03 49.99
C ARG A 42 69.97 84.66 48.51
N LEU A 43 71.06 85.09 47.88
CA LEU A 43 71.35 84.72 46.49
C LEU A 43 71.66 83.22 46.35
N GLN A 44 72.32 82.62 47.35
CA GLN A 44 72.60 81.19 47.37
C GLN A 44 71.33 80.36 47.61
N GLU A 45 70.47 80.81 48.53
CA GLU A 45 69.14 80.23 48.76
C GLU A 45 68.25 80.32 47.52
N GLU A 46 68.23 81.45 46.81
CA GLU A 46 67.50 81.59 45.55
C GLU A 46 68.11 80.72 44.43
N LEU A 47 69.44 80.58 44.37
CA LEU A 47 70.09 79.67 43.42
C LEU A 47 69.71 78.21 43.69
N ASP A 48 69.68 77.80 44.95
CA ASP A 48 69.29 76.45 45.35
C ASP A 48 67.80 76.21 45.17
N ARG A 49 66.94 77.21 45.43
CA ARG A 49 65.51 77.16 45.11
C ARG A 49 65.27 76.97 43.62
N VAL A 50 65.96 77.71 42.75
CA VAL A 50 65.86 77.57 41.29
C VAL A 50 66.37 76.19 40.83
N ARG A 51 67.41 75.65 41.46
CA ARG A 51 67.87 74.27 41.20
C ARG A 51 66.84 73.22 41.61
N GLU A 52 66.21 73.39 42.76
CA GLU A 52 65.14 72.54 43.28
C GLU A 52 63.92 72.58 42.35
N GLU A 53 63.50 73.77 41.92
CA GLU A 53 62.41 73.96 40.95
C GLU A 53 62.73 73.31 39.61
N LYS A 54 63.94 73.48 39.08
CA LYS A 54 64.38 72.82 37.85
C LYS A 54 64.34 71.29 38.00
N ARG A 55 64.79 70.75 39.13
CA ARG A 55 64.72 69.32 39.45
C ARG A 55 63.26 68.85 39.52
N ASN A 56 62.38 69.63 40.14
CA ASN A 56 60.96 69.32 40.26
C ASN A 56 60.26 69.33 38.90
N PHE A 57 60.51 70.33 38.04
CA PHE A 57 59.96 70.35 36.68
C PHE A 57 60.45 69.18 35.82
N GLN A 58 61.70 68.73 36.01
CA GLN A 58 62.20 67.53 35.35
C GLN A 58 61.46 66.28 35.82
N LEU A 59 61.30 66.11 37.14
CA LEU A 59 60.53 64.99 37.71
C LEU A 59 59.07 65.02 37.26
N GLU A 60 58.43 66.18 37.19
CA GLU A 60 57.07 66.30 36.67
C GLU A 60 56.98 65.94 35.20
N ARG A 61 57.89 66.45 34.36
CA ARG A 61 57.98 66.08 32.94
C ARG A 61 58.14 64.57 32.78
N ASP A 62 59.05 63.96 33.54
CA ASP A 62 59.32 62.52 33.45
C ASP A 62 58.13 61.70 33.96
N LYS A 63 57.41 62.17 34.99
CA LYS A 63 56.13 61.59 35.44
C LYS A 63 55.06 61.65 34.35
N TYR A 64 54.87 62.80 33.72
CA TYR A 64 53.91 62.94 32.62
C TYR A 64 54.31 62.10 31.40
N GLN A 65 55.61 62.02 31.09
CA GLN A 65 56.11 61.20 30.01
C GLN A 65 55.91 59.70 30.27
N ALA A 66 56.17 59.23 31.49
CA ALA A 66 55.91 57.86 31.90
C ALA A 66 54.42 57.52 31.86
N ALA A 67 53.57 58.40 32.41
CA ALA A 67 52.11 58.24 32.36
C ALA A 67 51.59 58.22 30.91
N TRP A 68 52.14 59.05 30.01
CA TRP A 68 51.79 59.05 28.60
C TRP A 68 52.22 57.76 27.89
N ASN A 69 53.43 57.24 28.17
CA ASN A 69 53.89 55.97 27.61
C ASN A 69 52.99 54.81 28.06
N ILE A 70 52.66 54.73 29.36
CA ILE A 70 51.76 53.70 29.90
C ILE A 70 50.38 53.78 29.24
N ALA A 71 49.78 54.97 29.19
CA ALA A 71 48.46 55.15 28.57
C ALA A 71 48.47 54.80 27.07
N LYS A 72 49.59 55.04 26.37
CA LYS A 72 49.76 54.66 24.97
C LYS A 72 49.84 53.13 24.82
N GLU A 73 50.62 52.44 25.64
CA GLU A 73 50.71 50.98 25.64
C GLU A 73 49.36 50.33 25.98
N GLU A 74 48.65 50.84 26.99
CA GLU A 74 47.31 50.37 27.35
C GLU A 74 46.30 50.56 26.21
N LEU A 75 46.38 51.69 25.49
CA LEU A 75 45.56 51.93 24.32
C LEU A 75 45.88 50.92 23.19
N GLU A 76 47.16 50.69 22.90
CA GLU A 76 47.59 49.70 21.90
C GLU A 76 47.15 48.28 22.28
N GLU A 77 47.28 47.88 23.54
CA GLU A 77 46.79 46.59 24.04
C GLU A 77 45.27 46.45 23.93
N THR A 78 44.51 47.48 24.31
CA THR A 78 43.05 47.46 24.22
C THR A 78 42.59 47.40 22.76
N GLU A 79 43.25 48.11 21.85
CA GLU A 79 42.99 48.01 20.42
C GLU A 79 43.24 46.59 19.90
N VAL A 80 44.37 45.95 20.27
CA VAL A 80 44.67 44.57 19.89
C VAL A 80 43.64 43.60 20.47
N ARG A 81 43.26 43.77 21.75
CA ARG A 81 42.20 42.96 22.39
C ARG A 81 40.86 43.08 21.66
N VAL A 82 40.46 44.30 21.28
CA VAL A 82 39.22 44.53 20.51
C VAL A 82 39.29 43.87 19.14
N ARG A 83 40.41 43.99 18.43
CA ARG A 83 40.60 43.32 17.12
C ARG A 83 40.55 41.80 17.25
N PHE A 84 41.18 41.24 18.29
CA PHE A 84 41.14 39.81 18.57
C PHE A 84 39.73 39.32 18.87
N LYS A 85 38.98 40.02 19.74
CA LYS A 85 37.58 39.70 20.03
C LYS A 85 36.68 39.83 18.81
N ARG A 86 36.93 40.81 17.93
CA ARG A 86 36.22 40.95 16.66
C ARG A 86 36.49 39.77 15.73
N ARG A 87 37.73 39.28 15.63
CA ARG A 87 38.05 38.07 14.85
C ARG A 87 37.38 36.82 15.43
N GLN A 88 37.44 36.64 16.75
CA GLN A 88 36.76 35.50 17.40
C GLN A 88 35.25 35.49 17.15
N THR A 89 34.59 36.65 17.22
CA THR A 89 33.15 36.73 16.94
C THR A 89 32.85 36.51 15.47
N GLU A 90 33.70 36.95 14.55
CA GLU A 90 33.53 36.67 13.12
C GLU A 90 33.74 35.20 12.78
N GLU A 91 34.81 34.56 13.28
CA GLU A 91 35.03 33.13 13.10
C GLU A 91 33.89 32.29 13.69
N ALA A 92 33.34 32.68 14.85
CA ALA A 92 32.17 32.01 15.43
C ALA A 92 30.95 32.13 14.52
N ARG A 93 30.71 33.32 13.92
CA ARG A 93 29.63 33.52 12.94
C ARG A 93 29.85 32.70 11.68
N GLU A 94 31.08 32.61 11.18
CA GLU A 94 31.42 31.79 10.01
C GLU A 94 31.19 30.30 10.28
N ARG A 95 31.59 29.79 11.45
CA ARG A 95 31.29 28.40 11.87
C ARG A 95 29.79 28.15 11.93
N HIS A 96 29.03 29.04 12.57
CA HIS A 96 27.57 28.91 12.62
C HIS A 96 26.92 28.97 11.23
N ARG A 97 27.41 29.83 10.33
CA ARG A 97 26.92 29.87 8.93
C ARG A 97 27.22 28.57 8.19
N ALA A 98 28.42 28.01 8.36
CA ALA A 98 28.80 26.73 7.77
C ALA A 98 27.93 25.58 8.30
N GLU A 99 27.73 25.51 9.63
CA GLU A 99 26.84 24.53 10.26
C GLU A 99 25.40 24.62 9.73
N ILE A 100 24.85 25.83 9.65
CA ILE A 100 23.50 26.05 9.07
C ILE A 100 23.46 25.55 7.62
N SER A 101 24.49 25.84 6.82
CA SER A 101 24.53 25.38 5.43
C SER A 101 24.62 23.85 5.33
N ASP A 102 25.40 23.20 6.20
CA ASP A 102 25.51 21.75 6.27
C ASP A 102 24.19 21.12 6.68
N TYR A 103 23.51 21.66 7.70
CA TYR A 103 22.19 21.18 8.11
C TYR A 103 21.15 21.37 7.01
N GLN A 104 21.17 22.52 6.33
CA GLN A 104 20.30 22.76 5.17
C GLN A 104 20.56 21.75 4.04
N GLN A 105 21.82 21.45 3.74
CA GLN A 105 22.17 20.47 2.72
C GLN A 105 21.74 19.05 3.13
N ARG A 106 21.95 18.66 4.38
CA ARG A 106 21.49 17.36 4.92
C ARG A 106 19.97 17.23 4.85
N LEU A 107 19.23 18.30 5.19
CA LEU A 107 17.77 18.33 5.05
C LEU A 107 17.34 18.20 3.58
N LYS A 108 17.98 18.92 2.67
CA LYS A 108 17.71 18.79 1.22
C LYS A 108 17.96 17.36 0.73
N ASN A 109 19.06 16.74 1.13
CA ASN A 109 19.40 15.37 0.76
C ASN A 109 18.37 14.38 1.33
N MET A 110 18.04 14.49 2.62
CA MET A 110 17.02 13.64 3.25
C MET A 110 15.66 13.77 2.55
N LEU A 111 15.22 14.99 2.23
CA LEU A 111 13.98 15.21 1.50
C LEU A 111 14.03 14.61 0.08
N ALA A 112 15.16 14.73 -0.61
CA ALA A 112 15.36 14.12 -1.91
C ALA A 112 15.31 12.58 -1.83
N GLU A 113 15.96 11.97 -0.84
CA GLU A 113 15.95 10.53 -0.59
C GLU A 113 14.55 10.01 -0.27
N GLN A 114 13.80 10.71 0.58
CA GLN A 114 12.41 10.38 0.90
C GLN A 114 11.51 10.49 -0.34
N ASN A 115 11.65 11.56 -1.13
CA ASN A 115 10.89 11.74 -2.37
C ASN A 115 11.21 10.66 -3.40
N ASN A 116 12.48 10.30 -3.55
CA ASN A 116 12.91 9.21 -4.45
C ASN A 116 12.35 7.86 -3.99
N SER A 117 12.42 7.57 -2.68
CA SER A 117 11.86 6.36 -2.09
C SER A 117 10.35 6.26 -2.33
N VAL A 118 9.61 7.36 -2.11
CA VAL A 118 8.18 7.43 -2.40
C VAL A 118 7.89 7.27 -3.89
N ALA A 119 8.70 7.87 -4.77
CA ALA A 119 8.55 7.73 -6.22
C ALA A 119 8.77 6.27 -6.66
N ASP A 120 9.75 5.57 -6.10
CA ASP A 120 10.04 4.18 -6.42
C ASP A 120 8.99 3.22 -5.87
N LEU A 121 8.47 3.46 -4.65
CA LEU A 121 7.32 2.73 -4.11
C LEU A 121 6.07 2.93 -4.98
N LYS A 122 5.82 4.15 -5.48
CA LYS A 122 4.72 4.41 -6.41
C LYS A 122 4.89 3.65 -7.72
N LYS A 123 6.09 3.64 -8.30
CA LYS A 123 6.38 2.85 -9.52
C LYS A 123 6.19 1.35 -9.29
N ALA A 124 6.66 0.82 -8.16
CA ALA A 124 6.49 -0.58 -7.79
C ALA A 124 5.02 -0.94 -7.63
N ASN A 125 4.24 -0.08 -6.97
CA ASN A 125 2.80 -0.27 -6.79
C ASN A 125 2.04 -0.23 -8.13
N VAL A 126 2.35 0.73 -9.01
CA VAL A 126 1.76 0.80 -10.36
C VAL A 126 2.11 -0.44 -11.17
N SER A 127 3.36 -0.90 -11.11
CA SER A 127 3.79 -2.12 -11.81
C SER A 127 3.07 -3.37 -11.30
N SER A 128 2.94 -3.51 -9.97
CA SER A 128 2.19 -4.60 -9.33
C SER A 128 0.71 -4.56 -9.72
N SER A 129 0.08 -3.38 -9.68
CA SER A 129 -1.32 -3.19 -10.09
C SER A 129 -1.54 -3.50 -11.57
N LEU A 130 -0.61 -3.10 -12.45
CA LEU A 130 -0.66 -3.44 -13.88
C LEU A 130 -0.52 -4.95 -14.11
N LEU A 131 0.37 -5.63 -13.39
CA LEU A 131 0.50 -7.08 -13.46
C LEU A 131 -0.80 -7.77 -13.03
N LEU A 132 -1.37 -7.38 -11.89
CA LEU A 132 -2.64 -7.91 -11.41
C LEU A 132 -3.78 -7.65 -12.41
N ARG A 133 -3.87 -6.44 -12.96
CA ARG A 133 -4.85 -6.09 -13.99
C ARG A 133 -4.68 -6.95 -15.23
N ASN A 134 -3.45 -7.19 -15.68
CA ASN A 134 -3.16 -8.04 -16.82
C ASN A 134 -3.52 -9.51 -16.56
N GLU A 135 -3.37 -10.00 -15.33
CA GLU A 135 -3.82 -11.34 -14.98
C GLU A 135 -5.34 -11.45 -14.93
N ILE A 136 -6.02 -10.44 -14.40
CA ILE A 136 -7.50 -10.37 -14.38
C ILE A 136 -8.03 -10.36 -15.81
N THR A 137 -7.50 -9.51 -16.69
CA THR A 137 -7.95 -9.45 -18.08
C THR A 137 -7.69 -10.74 -18.84
N LYS A 138 -6.57 -11.44 -18.58
CA LYS A 138 -6.32 -12.78 -19.12
C LYS A 138 -7.38 -13.79 -18.67
N ARG A 139 -7.68 -13.84 -17.37
CA ARG A 139 -8.71 -14.73 -16.80
C ARG A 139 -10.10 -14.40 -17.33
N GLU A 140 -10.44 -13.12 -17.48
CA GLU A 140 -11.70 -12.69 -18.11
C GLU A 140 -11.83 -13.20 -19.55
N VAL A 141 -10.78 -13.06 -20.36
CA VAL A 141 -10.76 -13.55 -21.75
C VAL A 141 -10.89 -15.07 -21.79
N GLU A 142 -10.22 -15.80 -20.89
CA GLU A 142 -10.34 -17.26 -20.77
C GLU A 142 -11.77 -17.67 -20.41
N LEU A 143 -12.38 -17.04 -19.40
CA LEU A 143 -13.77 -17.27 -19.00
C LEU A 143 -14.77 -16.96 -20.13
N CYS A 144 -14.55 -15.89 -20.89
CA CYS A 144 -15.37 -15.59 -22.06
C CYS A 144 -15.31 -16.71 -23.11
N ARG A 145 -14.11 -17.23 -23.39
CA ARG A 145 -13.93 -18.35 -24.33
C ARG A 145 -14.60 -19.62 -23.82
N GLU A 146 -14.46 -19.94 -22.54
CA GLU A 146 -15.13 -21.09 -21.92
C GLU A 146 -16.66 -20.95 -21.98
N TYR A 147 -17.18 -19.76 -21.69
CA TYR A 147 -18.60 -19.47 -21.81
C TYR A 147 -19.11 -19.65 -23.23
N GLU A 148 -18.39 -19.15 -24.24
CA GLU A 148 -18.74 -19.32 -25.66
C GLU A 148 -18.72 -20.80 -26.06
N GLN A 149 -17.72 -21.57 -25.62
CA GLN A 149 -17.63 -23.02 -25.86
C GLN A 149 -18.80 -23.77 -25.22
N LEU A 150 -19.12 -23.46 -23.95
CA LEU A 150 -20.26 -24.05 -23.25
C LEU A 150 -21.58 -23.69 -23.94
N GLN A 151 -21.71 -22.45 -24.40
CA GLN A 151 -22.90 -22.00 -25.14
C GLN A 151 -23.04 -22.75 -26.47
N ALA A 152 -21.94 -22.94 -27.22
CA ALA A 152 -21.93 -23.74 -28.44
C ALA A 152 -22.29 -25.20 -28.17
N ALA A 153 -21.73 -25.82 -27.13
CA ALA A 153 -22.05 -27.18 -26.71
C ALA A 153 -23.53 -27.32 -26.31
N CYS A 154 -24.10 -26.33 -25.62
CA CYS A 154 -25.51 -26.29 -25.28
C CYS A 154 -26.39 -26.19 -26.54
N ARG A 155 -26.00 -25.34 -27.51
CA ARG A 155 -26.71 -25.24 -28.81
C ARG A 155 -26.66 -26.59 -29.53
N GLN A 156 -25.49 -27.22 -29.63
CA GLN A 156 -25.33 -28.52 -30.28
C GLN A 156 -26.16 -29.62 -29.59
N ARG A 157 -26.13 -29.71 -28.26
CA ARG A 157 -26.98 -30.65 -27.49
C ARG A 157 -28.47 -30.42 -27.76
N ARG A 158 -28.92 -29.16 -27.85
CA ARG A 158 -30.31 -28.84 -28.22
C ARG A 158 -30.63 -29.29 -29.64
N PHE A 159 -29.72 -29.10 -30.60
CA PHE A 159 -29.88 -29.60 -31.97
C PHE A 159 -29.97 -31.12 -32.02
N LEU A 160 -29.06 -31.83 -31.35
CA LEU A 160 -29.07 -33.29 -31.28
C LEU A 160 -30.35 -33.81 -30.60
N LYS A 161 -30.80 -33.18 -29.52
CA LYS A 161 -32.07 -33.53 -28.86
C LYS A 161 -33.26 -33.32 -29.80
N LYS A 162 -33.33 -32.20 -30.52
CA LYS A 162 -34.38 -31.95 -31.50
C LYS A 162 -34.35 -32.96 -32.64
N ALA A 163 -33.16 -33.32 -33.14
CA ALA A 163 -32.99 -34.32 -34.18
C ALA A 163 -33.43 -35.71 -33.69
N SER A 164 -33.08 -36.08 -32.46
CA SER A 164 -33.54 -37.33 -31.83
C SER A 164 -35.05 -37.36 -31.63
N ILE A 165 -35.67 -36.25 -31.19
CA ILE A 165 -37.13 -36.15 -31.07
C ILE A 165 -37.78 -36.31 -32.46
N ARG A 166 -37.30 -35.59 -33.48
CA ARG A 166 -37.81 -35.74 -34.86
C ARG A 166 -37.64 -37.15 -35.40
N ASN A 167 -36.51 -37.80 -35.14
CA ASN A 167 -36.29 -39.19 -35.54
C ASN A 167 -37.24 -40.14 -34.82
N LEU A 168 -37.50 -39.96 -33.52
CA LEU A 168 -38.51 -40.74 -32.82
C LEU A 168 -39.91 -40.46 -33.38
N GLU A 169 -40.29 -39.20 -33.58
CA GLU A 169 -41.56 -38.81 -34.23
C GLU A 169 -41.72 -39.45 -35.63
N LEU A 170 -40.68 -39.48 -36.44
CA LEU A 170 -40.73 -40.06 -37.79
C LEU A 170 -40.62 -41.58 -37.81
N VAL A 171 -39.83 -42.21 -36.93
CA VAL A 171 -39.55 -43.65 -36.96
C VAL A 171 -40.55 -44.44 -36.10
N THR A 172 -41.01 -43.90 -34.97
CA THR A 172 -41.94 -44.61 -34.07
C THR A 172 -43.36 -44.10 -34.22
N HIS A 173 -43.57 -42.78 -34.29
CA HIS A 173 -44.92 -42.23 -34.35
C HIS A 173 -45.49 -42.21 -35.78
N ALA A 174 -44.72 -41.91 -36.83
CA ALA A 174 -45.28 -41.86 -38.19
C ALA A 174 -45.83 -43.22 -38.68
N PRO A 175 -45.15 -44.37 -38.52
CA PRO A 175 -45.70 -45.66 -38.97
C PRO A 175 -46.88 -46.11 -38.09
N SER A 176 -46.82 -45.85 -36.78
CA SER A 176 -47.92 -46.17 -35.85
C SER A 176 -49.14 -45.29 -36.10
N LEU A 177 -48.95 -43.99 -36.37
CA LEU A 177 -50.01 -43.06 -36.72
C LEU A 177 -50.54 -43.31 -38.13
N ILE A 178 -49.71 -43.68 -39.11
CA ILE A 178 -50.18 -44.06 -40.45
C ILE A 178 -50.99 -45.35 -40.37
N SER A 179 -50.54 -46.37 -39.63
CA SER A 179 -51.32 -47.60 -39.42
C SER A 179 -52.63 -47.35 -38.64
N MET A 180 -52.58 -46.50 -37.62
CA MET A 180 -53.75 -46.13 -36.83
C MET A 180 -54.70 -45.21 -37.62
N LEU A 181 -54.18 -44.32 -38.46
CA LEU A 181 -54.94 -43.48 -39.39
C LEU A 181 -55.49 -44.33 -40.53
N ASP A 182 -54.81 -45.33 -41.07
CA ASP A 182 -55.40 -46.28 -42.03
C ASP A 182 -56.54 -47.05 -41.36
N TYR A 183 -56.36 -47.50 -40.12
CA TYR A 183 -57.41 -48.12 -39.33
C TYR A 183 -58.60 -47.18 -39.08
N PHE A 184 -58.34 -45.94 -38.66
CA PHE A 184 -59.38 -44.94 -38.41
C PHE A 184 -59.95 -44.35 -39.68
N PHE A 185 -59.22 -44.28 -40.80
CA PHE A 185 -59.67 -43.80 -42.10
C PHE A 185 -60.53 -44.88 -42.75
N MET A 186 -60.20 -46.16 -42.61
CA MET A 186 -61.12 -47.25 -42.92
C MET A 186 -62.40 -47.16 -42.05
N ARG A 187 -62.25 -46.91 -40.74
CA ARG A 187 -63.39 -46.81 -39.82
C ARG A 187 -64.21 -45.51 -39.98
N LEU A 188 -63.59 -44.40 -40.34
CA LEU A 188 -64.19 -43.11 -40.65
C LEU A 188 -64.73 -43.10 -42.07
N CYS A 189 -64.17 -43.80 -43.05
CA CYS A 189 -64.84 -44.05 -44.33
C CYS A 189 -66.10 -44.87 -44.12
N THR A 190 -66.11 -45.82 -43.17
CA THR A 190 -67.35 -46.51 -42.77
C THR A 190 -68.33 -45.64 -41.94
N LEU A 191 -67.85 -44.63 -41.19
CA LEU A 191 -68.68 -43.77 -40.33
C LEU A 191 -69.04 -42.39 -40.95
N SER A 192 -68.27 -41.90 -41.91
CA SER A 192 -68.48 -40.67 -42.70
C SER A 192 -69.55 -40.90 -43.77
N LEU A 193 -69.87 -42.15 -44.08
CA LEU A 193 -71.16 -42.50 -44.69
C LEU A 193 -72.35 -42.26 -43.74
N ILE A 194 -72.13 -41.98 -42.44
CA ILE A 194 -73.21 -41.97 -41.44
C ILE A 194 -73.47 -40.58 -40.81
N LEU A 195 -72.53 -39.73 -40.34
CA LEU A 195 -72.94 -38.49 -39.62
C LEU A 195 -71.89 -37.33 -39.61
N PRO A 196 -72.18 -36.11 -40.12
CA PRO A 196 -71.20 -35.02 -40.25
C PRO A 196 -71.27 -33.87 -39.21
N HIS A 197 -71.80 -34.05 -37.98
CA HIS A 197 -72.17 -32.90 -37.12
C HIS A 197 -71.45 -32.64 -35.77
N PRO A 198 -70.65 -33.52 -35.13
CA PRO A 198 -70.11 -33.23 -33.79
C PRO A 198 -68.75 -32.51 -33.73
N HIS A 199 -68.00 -32.40 -34.84
CA HIS A 199 -66.59 -31.95 -34.81
C HIS A 199 -66.40 -30.46 -34.43
N GLN A 200 -67.38 -29.61 -34.77
CA GLN A 200 -67.28 -28.15 -34.58
C GLN A 200 -67.39 -27.73 -33.11
N LYS A 201 -68.26 -28.40 -32.32
CA LYS A 201 -68.46 -28.08 -30.89
C LYS A 201 -67.24 -28.43 -30.03
N HIS A 202 -66.53 -29.51 -30.37
CA HIS A 202 -65.32 -29.92 -29.66
C HIS A 202 -64.16 -28.95 -29.89
N GLN A 203 -64.02 -28.44 -31.12
CA GLN A 203 -62.99 -27.46 -31.48
C GLN A 203 -63.17 -26.12 -30.73
N GLU A 204 -64.40 -25.65 -30.60
CA GLU A 204 -64.71 -24.43 -29.85
C GLU A 204 -64.42 -24.58 -28.35
N ALA A 205 -64.70 -25.76 -27.76
CA ALA A 205 -64.39 -26.04 -26.37
C ALA A 205 -62.88 -26.04 -26.09
N MET A 206 -62.07 -26.63 -26.98
CA MET A 206 -60.61 -26.64 -26.88
C MET A 206 -60.02 -25.23 -27.01
N MET A 207 -60.53 -24.40 -27.93
CA MET A 207 -60.09 -23.01 -28.04
C MET A 207 -60.38 -22.18 -26.79
N LYS A 208 -61.56 -22.36 -26.16
CA LYS A 208 -61.91 -21.66 -24.91
C LYS A 208 -60.97 -22.04 -23.76
N MET A 209 -60.62 -23.32 -23.66
CA MET A 209 -59.69 -23.80 -22.65
C MET A 209 -58.27 -23.26 -22.86
N SER A 210 -57.75 -23.26 -24.09
CA SER A 210 -56.42 -22.68 -24.40
C SER A 210 -56.35 -21.20 -24.03
N ARG A 211 -57.36 -20.42 -24.41
CA ARG A 211 -57.45 -19.00 -24.08
C ARG A 211 -57.46 -18.73 -22.57
N HIS A 212 -58.11 -19.61 -21.78
CA HIS A 212 -58.13 -19.48 -20.33
C HIS A 212 -56.74 -19.64 -19.72
N TYR A 213 -55.98 -20.65 -20.13
CA TYR A 213 -54.62 -20.87 -19.62
C TYR A 213 -53.64 -19.80 -20.10
N GLU A 214 -53.76 -19.34 -21.34
CA GLU A 214 -52.98 -18.22 -21.85
C GLU A 214 -53.23 -16.91 -21.08
N HIS A 215 -54.47 -16.66 -20.63
CA HIS A 215 -54.77 -15.53 -19.77
C HIS A 215 -54.13 -15.69 -18.38
N LYS A 216 -54.30 -16.84 -17.73
CA LYS A 216 -53.67 -17.12 -16.43
C LYS A 216 -52.14 -16.97 -16.46
N LEU A 217 -51.51 -17.42 -17.54
CA LEU A 217 -50.06 -17.27 -17.73
C LEU A 217 -49.65 -15.80 -17.91
N ARG A 218 -50.45 -15.01 -18.64
CA ARG A 218 -50.22 -13.56 -18.79
C ARG A 218 -50.36 -12.83 -17.45
N ASP A 219 -51.40 -13.09 -16.68
CA ASP A 219 -51.64 -12.45 -15.39
C ASP A 219 -50.51 -12.76 -14.40
N MET A 220 -50.05 -14.02 -14.34
CA MET A 220 -48.90 -14.38 -13.52
C MET A 220 -47.62 -13.67 -13.95
N ALA A 221 -47.35 -13.59 -15.27
CA ALA A 221 -46.18 -12.89 -15.79
C ALA A 221 -46.20 -11.40 -15.43
N GLU A 222 -47.35 -10.75 -15.49
CA GLU A 222 -47.53 -9.35 -15.12
C GLU A 222 -47.29 -9.12 -13.62
N ILE A 223 -47.83 -9.99 -12.75
CA ILE A 223 -47.58 -9.95 -11.31
C ILE A 223 -46.07 -10.08 -11.01
N PHE A 224 -45.37 -11.01 -11.65
CA PHE A 224 -43.92 -11.15 -11.48
C PHE A 224 -43.15 -9.93 -11.98
N GLN A 225 -43.59 -9.34 -13.10
CA GLN A 225 -42.96 -8.15 -13.66
C GLN A 225 -43.13 -6.94 -12.74
N ILE A 226 -44.32 -6.74 -12.15
CA ILE A 226 -44.60 -5.69 -11.17
C ILE A 226 -43.74 -5.90 -9.92
N ARG A 227 -43.71 -7.11 -9.34
CA ARG A 227 -42.87 -7.41 -8.18
C ARG A 227 -41.39 -7.14 -8.44
N ARG A 228 -40.88 -7.54 -9.61
CA ARG A 228 -39.50 -7.27 -10.00
C ARG A 228 -39.23 -5.77 -10.12
N LYS A 229 -40.14 -4.99 -10.73
CA LYS A 229 -40.01 -3.53 -10.83
C LYS A 229 -39.97 -2.87 -9.45
N ASN A 230 -40.87 -3.27 -8.55
CA ASN A 230 -40.90 -2.72 -7.19
C ASN A 230 -39.62 -3.04 -6.42
N LEU A 231 -39.14 -4.29 -6.46
CA LEU A 231 -37.90 -4.66 -5.78
C LEU A 231 -36.67 -3.88 -6.29
N VAL A 232 -36.59 -3.66 -7.61
CA VAL A 232 -35.54 -2.82 -8.21
C VAL A 232 -35.68 -1.38 -7.73
N GLN A 233 -36.89 -0.82 -7.77
CA GLN A 233 -37.15 0.55 -7.34
C GLN A 233 -36.84 0.77 -5.84
N ASP A 234 -37.20 -0.19 -4.99
CA ASP A 234 -36.90 -0.19 -3.56
C ASP A 234 -35.38 -0.19 -3.32
N LYS A 235 -34.65 -1.09 -3.98
CA LYS A 235 -33.19 -1.16 -3.86
C LYS A 235 -32.49 0.08 -4.40
N GLU A 236 -32.97 0.63 -5.50
CA GLU A 236 -32.47 1.90 -5.99
C GLU A 236 -32.76 3.05 -5.02
N SER A 237 -33.93 3.08 -4.37
CA SER A 237 -34.24 4.10 -3.36
C SER A 237 -33.33 3.99 -2.14
N GLU A 238 -33.04 2.77 -1.70
CA GLU A 238 -32.12 2.49 -0.60
C GLU A 238 -30.70 2.98 -0.93
N MET A 239 -30.20 2.63 -2.12
CA MET A 239 -28.90 3.11 -2.61
C MET A 239 -28.87 4.64 -2.75
N ARG A 240 -29.93 5.25 -3.29
CA ARG A 240 -30.02 6.72 -3.39
C ARG A 240 -29.97 7.39 -2.02
N ASN A 241 -30.65 6.82 -1.02
CA ASN A 241 -30.63 7.33 0.35
C ASN A 241 -29.24 7.19 0.99
N GLN A 242 -28.56 6.06 0.79
CA GLN A 242 -27.18 5.86 1.26
C GLN A 242 -26.19 6.83 0.60
N LEU A 243 -26.32 7.03 -0.71
CA LEU A 243 -25.51 8.02 -1.44
C LEU A 243 -25.78 9.43 -0.93
N SER A 244 -27.05 9.79 -0.72
CA SER A 244 -27.41 11.10 -0.16
C SER A 244 -26.89 11.28 1.26
N SER A 245 -26.91 10.25 2.12
CA SER A 245 -26.34 10.37 3.47
C SER A 245 -24.83 10.58 3.42
N LEU A 246 -24.12 9.82 2.58
CA LEU A 246 -22.67 9.99 2.39
C LEU A 246 -22.34 11.38 1.84
N ASP A 247 -23.11 11.87 0.87
CA ASP A 247 -22.92 13.19 0.28
C ASP A 247 -23.14 14.31 1.32
N THR A 248 -24.16 14.18 2.18
CA THR A 248 -24.37 15.13 3.28
C THR A 248 -23.23 15.09 4.31
N GLU A 249 -22.64 13.93 4.56
CA GLU A 249 -21.52 13.79 5.50
C GLU A 249 -20.22 14.36 4.93
N ILE A 250 -19.94 14.09 3.65
CA ILE A 250 -18.83 14.69 2.91
C ILE A 250 -18.98 16.21 2.88
N THR A 251 -20.18 16.72 2.57
CA THR A 251 -20.45 18.16 2.55
C THR A 251 -20.21 18.79 3.91
N LYS A 252 -20.73 18.20 5.00
CA LYS A 252 -20.47 18.67 6.37
C LYS A 252 -18.98 18.68 6.72
N ARG A 253 -18.24 17.66 6.29
CA ARG A 253 -16.79 17.59 6.54
C ARG A 253 -16.03 18.67 5.76
N LEU A 254 -16.41 18.90 4.51
CA LEU A 254 -15.85 19.96 3.68
C LEU A 254 -16.14 21.34 4.28
N ASP A 255 -17.39 21.58 4.72
CA ASP A 255 -17.78 22.81 5.40
C ASP A 255 -16.98 23.03 6.69
N PHE A 256 -16.84 21.99 7.51
CA PHE A 256 -16.05 22.07 8.74
C PHE A 256 -14.59 22.45 8.44
N MET A 257 -13.94 21.74 7.51
CA MET A 257 -12.56 22.09 7.11
C MET A 257 -12.46 23.50 6.56
N MET A 258 -13.41 23.90 5.72
CA MET A 258 -13.45 25.23 5.12
C MET A 258 -13.63 26.32 6.18
N THR A 259 -14.49 26.11 7.18
CA THR A 259 -14.65 27.04 8.32
C THR A 259 -13.39 27.16 9.18
N ASP A 260 -12.69 26.05 9.41
CA ASP A 260 -11.41 26.03 10.13
C ASP A 260 -10.32 26.79 9.35
N TYR A 261 -10.22 26.58 8.03
CA TYR A 261 -9.29 27.32 7.18
C TYR A 261 -9.59 28.83 7.19
N LEU A 262 -10.85 29.21 7.07
CA LEU A 262 -11.28 30.61 7.14
C LEU A 262 -10.99 31.23 8.52
N LYS A 263 -11.13 30.45 9.60
CA LYS A 263 -10.75 30.90 10.96
C LYS A 263 -9.24 31.12 11.06
N LYS A 264 -8.42 30.20 10.54
CA LYS A 264 -6.96 30.34 10.52
C LYS A 264 -6.49 31.54 9.70
N LEU A 265 -7.13 31.78 8.56
CA LEU A 265 -6.88 32.98 7.75
C LEU A 265 -7.19 34.27 8.51
N ARG A 266 -8.32 34.32 9.23
CA ARG A 266 -8.65 35.47 10.09
C ARG A 266 -7.65 35.66 11.23
N GLU A 267 -7.23 34.58 11.89
CA GLU A 267 -6.20 34.63 12.94
C GLU A 267 -4.89 35.20 12.39
N LEU A 268 -4.47 34.78 11.20
CA LEU A 268 -3.29 35.32 10.53
C LEU A 268 -3.48 36.80 10.18
N GLN A 269 -4.59 37.19 9.55
CA GLN A 269 -4.88 38.60 9.24
C GLN A 269 -4.79 39.49 10.47
N LEU A 270 -5.34 39.05 11.61
CA LEU A 270 -5.28 39.80 12.86
C LEU A 270 -3.84 39.97 13.39
N VAL A 271 -2.97 38.99 13.13
CA VAL A 271 -1.53 39.09 13.46
C VAL A 271 -0.85 40.11 12.54
N TRP A 272 -1.11 40.04 11.23
CA TRP A 272 -0.60 41.01 10.25
C TRP A 272 -1.05 42.45 10.56
N ASP A 273 -2.32 42.65 10.95
CA ASP A 273 -2.87 43.98 11.30
C ASP A 273 -2.20 44.54 12.57
N LYS A 274 -1.96 43.69 13.58
CA LYS A 274 -1.25 44.07 14.81
C LYS A 274 0.24 44.37 14.59
N GLU A 275 0.88 43.73 13.62
CA GLU A 275 2.25 44.06 13.21
C GLU A 275 2.28 45.41 12.48
N ARG A 276 1.30 45.68 11.63
CA ARG A 276 1.17 47.00 10.97
C ARG A 276 0.94 48.14 11.97
N GLU A 277 0.07 47.97 12.97
CA GLU A 277 -0.14 48.96 14.03
C GLU A 277 1.12 49.21 14.91
N LYS A 278 2.06 48.26 14.97
CA LYS A 278 3.33 48.44 15.67
C LYS A 278 4.39 49.16 14.84
N GLU A 279 4.28 49.13 13.52
CA GLU A 279 5.20 49.83 12.62
C GLU A 279 4.83 51.32 12.42
N ASP A 280 3.58 51.72 12.66
CA ASP A 280 3.15 53.13 12.61
C ASP A 280 3.03 53.75 14.03
N PRO A 281 3.92 54.67 14.46
CA PRO A 281 3.74 55.41 15.71
C PRO A 281 2.63 56.47 15.55
N PRO A 282 1.77 56.70 16.57
CA PRO A 282 0.83 57.80 16.52
C PRO A 282 1.60 59.13 16.60
N PHE A 283 1.49 59.91 15.53
CA PHE A 283 1.87 61.31 15.45
C PHE A 283 1.13 62.08 16.56
N CYS A 284 1.85 62.47 17.62
CA CYS A 284 1.32 63.28 18.71
C CYS A 284 2.16 64.55 18.89
N GLU A 285 1.44 65.65 19.04
CA GLU A 285 1.82 67.03 18.87
C GLU A 285 2.83 67.57 19.89
N GLN A 286 3.59 68.55 19.42
CA GLN A 286 4.51 69.36 20.20
C GLN A 286 3.77 70.22 21.22
N SER A 287 4.06 70.08 22.52
CA SER A 287 3.74 71.10 23.52
C SER A 287 4.78 71.16 24.65
N ASN A 288 5.76 72.06 24.49
CA ASN A 288 6.25 73.07 25.44
C ASN A 288 6.21 72.87 26.99
N ILE A 289 7.43 72.98 27.59
CA ILE A 289 7.82 73.76 28.81
C ILE A 289 7.50 73.14 30.21
N PRO A 290 8.25 73.38 31.34
CA PRO A 290 9.60 73.95 31.58
C PRO A 290 10.56 73.13 32.49
N LEU A 291 11.84 73.50 32.41
CA LEU A 291 12.88 73.35 33.44
C LEU A 291 12.42 73.69 34.87
N LEU A 292 12.75 72.84 35.85
CA LEU A 292 12.87 73.23 37.25
C LEU A 292 14.22 72.80 37.84
N LYS A 293 14.97 73.81 38.28
CA LYS A 293 16.27 73.74 38.95
C LYS A 293 16.15 73.06 40.32
N LYS A 294 17.00 72.09 40.65
CA LYS A 294 17.38 71.80 42.04
C LYS A 294 18.87 71.50 42.16
N LYS A 295 19.54 72.29 43.03
CA LYS A 295 20.88 72.06 43.56
C LYS A 295 20.84 70.92 44.61
N PRO A 296 21.98 70.27 44.89
CA PRO A 296 22.03 69.05 45.68
C PRO A 296 22.12 69.35 47.18
N GLN A 297 21.20 68.78 47.95
CA GLN A 297 21.35 68.53 49.38
C GLN A 297 20.71 67.17 49.65
N LEU A 298 21.49 66.23 50.19
CA LEU A 298 21.13 65.04 50.99
C LEU A 298 22.10 63.87 50.72
N GLY A 299 23.32 63.98 51.25
CA GLY A 299 24.08 62.79 51.63
C GLY A 299 23.67 62.38 53.04
N ARG A 300 22.68 61.49 53.18
CA ARG A 300 22.40 60.64 54.38
C ARG A 300 21.09 59.81 54.34
N LYS A 301 20.37 59.70 53.21
CA LYS A 301 19.21 58.78 53.09
C LYS A 301 19.41 57.57 52.17
N LEU A 302 20.45 57.58 51.32
CA LEU A 302 20.62 56.56 50.29
C LEU A 302 20.97 55.15 50.81
N LEU A 303 21.51 55.00 52.02
CA LEU A 303 22.00 53.68 52.48
C LEU A 303 20.93 52.79 53.13
N LEU A 304 19.76 53.33 53.47
CA LEU A 304 18.63 52.55 54.02
C LEU A 304 17.59 52.23 52.94
N GLU A 305 17.32 53.17 52.02
CA GLU A 305 16.44 52.95 50.86
C GLU A 305 17.05 51.96 49.86
N GLU A 306 18.36 52.02 49.59
CA GLU A 306 19.06 51.10 48.69
C GLU A 306 19.07 49.65 49.21
N LYS A 307 19.08 49.45 50.54
CA LYS A 307 18.93 48.12 51.16
C LYS A 307 17.51 47.58 51.02
N THR A 308 16.49 48.43 51.18
CA THR A 308 15.09 48.02 51.00
C THR A 308 14.75 47.76 49.53
N GLU A 309 15.34 48.50 48.58
CA GLU A 309 15.17 48.25 47.14
C GLU A 309 15.87 46.96 46.70
N GLN A 310 17.07 46.67 47.22
CA GLN A 310 17.75 45.40 46.99
C GLN A 310 16.98 44.20 47.57
N GLU A 311 16.47 44.31 48.80
CA GLU A 311 15.63 43.25 49.40
C GLU A 311 14.30 43.05 48.64
N VAL A 312 13.70 44.11 48.09
CA VAL A 312 12.49 44.02 47.26
C VAL A 312 12.79 43.38 45.90
N GLN A 313 13.91 43.72 45.27
CA GLN A 313 14.34 43.09 44.02
C GLN A 313 14.69 41.60 44.20
N GLU A 314 15.33 41.24 45.30
CA GLU A 314 15.69 39.85 45.61
C GLU A 314 14.43 39.00 45.87
N LYS A 315 13.44 39.55 46.60
CA LYS A 315 12.12 38.92 46.78
C LYS A 315 11.36 38.76 45.46
N GLN A 316 11.36 39.78 44.59
CA GLN A 316 10.73 39.68 43.26
C GLN A 316 11.40 38.62 42.37
N LEU A 317 12.72 38.53 42.40
CA LEU A 317 13.45 37.49 41.67
C LEU A 317 13.14 36.10 42.22
N GLN A 318 13.02 35.96 43.54
CA GLN A 318 12.66 34.71 44.20
C GLN A 318 11.22 34.28 43.86
N GLU A 319 10.26 35.21 43.84
CA GLU A 319 8.88 34.96 43.39
C GLU A 319 8.82 34.56 41.92
N GLN A 320 9.56 35.23 41.03
CA GLN A 320 9.65 34.84 39.62
C GLN A 320 10.22 33.42 39.45
N GLN A 321 11.27 33.07 40.20
CA GLN A 321 11.83 31.72 40.18
C GLN A 321 10.84 30.67 40.72
N GLN A 322 10.06 31.00 41.75
CA GLN A 322 9.02 30.12 42.28
C GLN A 322 7.88 29.93 41.27
N GLN A 323 7.42 31.01 40.62
CA GLN A 323 6.41 30.95 39.57
C GLN A 323 6.88 30.10 38.38
N GLN A 324 8.13 30.26 37.95
CA GLN A 324 8.72 29.41 36.90
C GLN A 324 8.79 27.94 37.32
N LYS A 325 9.18 27.65 38.57
CA LYS A 325 9.17 26.28 39.12
C LYS A 325 7.77 25.69 39.17
N HIS A 326 6.76 26.46 39.55
CA HIS A 326 5.36 26.03 39.55
C HIS A 326 4.84 25.78 38.14
N SER A 327 5.10 26.69 37.20
CA SER A 327 4.72 26.54 35.79
C SER A 327 5.34 25.28 35.16
N LEU A 328 6.63 25.02 35.41
CA LEU A 328 7.30 23.82 34.95
C LEU A 328 6.72 22.54 35.59
N LYS A 329 6.40 22.57 36.90
CA LYS A 329 5.75 21.44 37.58
C LYS A 329 4.37 21.13 36.98
N ASP A 330 3.56 22.15 36.70
CA ASP A 330 2.23 21.99 36.10
C ASP A 330 2.31 21.45 34.68
N LEU A 331 3.25 21.94 33.87
CA LEU A 331 3.51 21.42 32.53
C LEU A 331 3.89 19.93 32.58
N MET A 332 4.78 19.56 33.49
CA MET A 332 5.21 18.17 33.68
C MET A 332 4.06 17.28 34.18
N ALA A 333 3.20 17.78 35.06
CA ALA A 333 2.01 17.07 35.52
C ALA A 333 1.02 16.82 34.37
N ARG A 334 0.73 17.84 33.55
CA ARG A 334 -0.12 17.72 32.35
C ARG A 334 0.46 16.73 31.35
N ARG A 335 1.79 16.77 31.12
CA ARG A 335 2.47 15.81 30.23
C ARG A 335 2.36 14.38 30.77
N ARG A 336 2.52 14.17 32.07
CA ARG A 336 2.34 12.85 32.71
C ARG A 336 0.90 12.35 32.59
N SER A 337 -0.10 13.20 32.82
CA SER A 337 -1.51 12.84 32.65
C SER A 337 -1.81 12.39 31.22
N ARG A 338 -1.37 13.17 30.22
CA ARG A 338 -1.52 12.80 28.80
C ARG A 338 -0.80 11.50 28.47
N GLN A 339 0.40 11.29 29.00
CA GLN A 339 1.11 10.03 28.83
C GLN A 339 0.32 8.86 29.40
N THR A 340 -0.27 9.00 30.59
CA THR A 340 -1.09 7.92 31.18
C THR A 340 -2.39 7.66 30.42
N GLU A 341 -2.97 8.66 29.76
CA GLU A 341 -4.13 8.49 28.87
C GLU A 341 -3.72 7.73 27.61
N MET A 342 -2.67 8.17 26.92
CA MET A 342 -2.11 7.47 25.75
C MET A 342 -1.72 6.01 26.08
N ASP A 343 -1.13 5.76 27.26
CA ASP A 343 -0.76 4.42 27.70
C ASP A 343 -1.98 3.53 28.00
N LYS A 344 -3.14 4.11 28.34
CA LYS A 344 -4.40 3.37 28.51
C LYS A 344 -5.01 3.04 27.15
N GLU A 345 -5.12 4.03 26.28
CA GLU A 345 -5.61 3.84 24.91
C GLU A 345 -4.79 2.77 24.16
N LEU A 346 -3.45 2.83 24.28
CA LEU A 346 -2.58 1.83 23.68
C LEU A 346 -2.87 0.42 24.20
N ARG A 347 -3.12 0.25 25.51
CA ARG A 347 -3.48 -1.07 26.09
C ARG A 347 -4.83 -1.54 25.60
N GLU A 348 -5.84 -0.66 25.57
CA GLU A 348 -7.17 -1.00 25.06
C GLU A 348 -7.12 -1.43 23.59
N GLU A 349 -6.38 -0.70 22.75
CA GLU A 349 -6.17 -1.07 21.35
C GLU A 349 -5.35 -2.35 21.19
N THR A 350 -4.36 -2.60 22.05
CA THR A 350 -3.59 -3.85 22.03
C THR A 350 -4.50 -5.04 22.32
N VAL A 351 -5.34 -4.94 23.35
CA VAL A 351 -6.31 -6.00 23.71
C VAL A 351 -7.33 -6.21 22.59
N LYS A 352 -7.87 -5.14 21.99
CA LYS A 352 -8.77 -5.26 20.83
C LYS A 352 -8.10 -5.98 19.66
N ASN A 353 -6.85 -5.62 19.35
CA ASN A 353 -6.08 -6.28 18.30
C ASN A 353 -5.85 -7.77 18.60
N GLU A 354 -5.55 -8.14 19.84
CA GLU A 354 -5.41 -9.54 20.25
C GLU A 354 -6.71 -10.33 20.07
N PHE A 355 -7.86 -9.75 20.48
CA PHE A 355 -9.17 -10.36 20.26
C PHE A 355 -9.50 -10.53 18.77
N LEU A 356 -9.22 -9.50 17.95
CA LEU A 356 -9.42 -9.56 16.50
C LEU A 356 -8.54 -10.62 15.86
N LEU A 357 -7.26 -10.74 16.28
CA LEU A 357 -6.36 -11.79 15.79
C LEU A 357 -6.87 -13.19 16.14
N GLN A 358 -7.35 -13.38 17.37
CA GLN A 358 -7.98 -14.65 17.77
C GLN A 358 -9.22 -14.97 16.93
N ALA A 359 -10.07 -13.98 16.66
CA ALA A 359 -11.24 -14.15 15.81
C ALA A 359 -10.84 -14.49 14.36
N CYS A 360 -9.80 -13.84 13.80
CA CYS A 360 -9.27 -14.17 12.48
C CYS A 360 -8.77 -15.62 12.42
N ILE A 361 -8.00 -16.06 13.42
CA ILE A 361 -7.50 -17.44 13.48
C ILE A 361 -8.65 -18.45 13.53
N GLN A 362 -9.70 -18.17 14.31
CA GLN A 362 -10.90 -19.02 14.37
C GLN A 362 -11.63 -19.07 13.04
N LEU A 363 -11.85 -17.92 12.40
CA LEU A 363 -12.48 -17.85 11.07
C LEU A 363 -11.67 -18.59 10.01
N GLU A 364 -10.34 -18.50 10.05
CA GLU A 364 -9.48 -19.28 9.15
C GLU A 364 -9.60 -20.79 9.37
N GLN A 365 -9.73 -21.22 10.62
CA GLN A 365 -9.97 -22.63 10.95
C GLN A 365 -11.34 -23.08 10.45
N GLU A 366 -12.38 -22.29 10.69
CA GLU A 366 -13.73 -22.57 10.19
C GLU A 366 -13.78 -22.65 8.66
N CYS A 367 -13.11 -21.73 7.96
CA CYS A 367 -13.01 -21.78 6.50
C CYS A 367 -12.30 -23.06 6.02
N LYS A 368 -11.18 -23.44 6.64
CA LYS A 368 -10.46 -24.69 6.31
C LYS A 368 -11.32 -25.92 6.58
N ASP A 369 -12.09 -25.92 7.66
CA ASP A 369 -12.99 -27.01 8.03
C ASP A 369 -14.16 -27.13 7.05
N LEU A 370 -14.75 -26.00 6.66
CA LEU A 370 -15.80 -25.96 5.66
C LEU A 370 -15.29 -26.45 4.31
N GLN A 371 -14.11 -26.01 3.86
CA GLN A 371 -13.51 -26.49 2.62
C GLN A 371 -13.24 -28.00 2.63
N ARG A 372 -12.79 -28.55 3.78
CA ARG A 372 -12.61 -30.00 3.92
C ARG A 372 -13.94 -30.75 3.81
N ARG A 373 -14.99 -30.28 4.51
CA ARG A 373 -16.33 -30.87 4.43
C ARG A 373 -16.94 -30.77 3.03
N GLU A 374 -16.78 -29.64 2.35
CA GLU A 374 -17.22 -29.46 0.97
C GLU A 374 -16.54 -30.48 0.04
N MET A 375 -15.22 -30.67 0.17
CA MET A 375 -14.51 -31.65 -0.64
C MET A 375 -14.93 -33.09 -0.33
N GLU A 376 -15.13 -33.43 0.95
CA GLU A 376 -15.65 -34.74 1.38
C GLU A 376 -17.03 -35.01 0.78
N THR A 377 -17.97 -34.07 0.89
CA THR A 377 -19.33 -34.22 0.33
C THR A 377 -19.33 -34.33 -1.20
N ILE A 378 -18.46 -33.59 -1.90
CA ILE A 378 -18.29 -33.72 -3.35
C ILE A 378 -17.82 -35.13 -3.71
N LEU A 379 -16.82 -35.65 -3.00
CA LEU A 379 -16.30 -36.99 -3.24
C LEU A 379 -17.34 -38.07 -2.94
N GLU A 380 -18.10 -37.95 -1.86
CA GLU A 380 -19.20 -38.86 -1.53
C GLU A 380 -20.30 -38.85 -2.60
N ILE A 381 -20.67 -37.68 -3.11
CA ILE A 381 -21.66 -37.55 -4.19
C ILE A 381 -21.13 -38.18 -5.49
N GLN A 382 -19.85 -37.96 -5.83
CA GLN A 382 -19.23 -38.58 -7.00
C GLN A 382 -19.20 -40.11 -6.88
N GLN A 383 -18.83 -40.64 -5.71
CA GLN A 383 -18.85 -42.08 -5.45
C GLN A 383 -20.27 -42.65 -5.57
N LYS A 384 -21.27 -42.04 -4.91
CA LYS A 384 -22.68 -42.47 -5.01
C LYS A 384 -23.16 -42.46 -6.46
N ARG A 385 -22.88 -41.38 -7.20
CA ARG A 385 -23.22 -41.27 -8.62
C ARG A 385 -22.57 -42.38 -9.46
N SER A 386 -21.29 -42.69 -9.22
CA SER A 386 -20.59 -43.75 -9.96
C SER A 386 -21.18 -45.14 -9.72
N VAL A 387 -21.63 -45.42 -8.49
CA VAL A 387 -22.29 -46.68 -8.13
C VAL A 387 -23.68 -46.76 -8.75
N GLU A 388 -24.45 -45.66 -8.73
CA GLU A 388 -25.75 -45.58 -9.39
C GLU A 388 -25.64 -45.74 -10.91
N GLU A 389 -24.65 -45.10 -11.53
CA GLU A 389 -24.37 -45.24 -12.95
C GLU A 389 -24.03 -46.69 -13.32
N MET A 390 -23.14 -47.33 -12.57
CA MET A 390 -22.81 -48.76 -12.72
C MET A 390 -24.04 -49.67 -12.53
N ARG A 391 -24.95 -49.33 -11.62
CA ARG A 391 -26.20 -50.09 -11.41
C ARG A 391 -27.15 -49.94 -12.59
N LEU A 392 -27.33 -48.71 -13.09
CA LEU A 392 -28.20 -48.43 -14.23
C LEU A 392 -27.64 -49.05 -15.51
N GLN A 393 -26.34 -48.97 -15.75
CA GLN A 393 -25.68 -49.63 -16.88
C GLN A 393 -25.90 -51.14 -16.85
N ARG A 394 -25.69 -51.80 -15.69
CA ARG A 394 -25.98 -53.24 -15.54
C ARG A 394 -27.45 -53.56 -15.80
N ARG A 395 -28.38 -52.77 -15.27
CA ARG A 395 -29.81 -52.98 -15.49
C ARG A 395 -30.21 -52.81 -16.96
N LEU A 396 -29.62 -51.84 -17.67
CA LEU A 396 -29.83 -51.66 -19.10
C LEU A 396 -29.35 -52.87 -19.89
N VAL A 397 -28.15 -53.39 -19.58
CA VAL A 397 -27.61 -54.60 -20.21
C VAL A 397 -28.49 -55.82 -19.94
N GLU A 398 -28.92 -56.03 -18.69
CA GLU A 398 -29.84 -57.12 -18.34
C GLU A 398 -31.17 -57.04 -19.12
N MET A 399 -31.76 -55.85 -19.21
CA MET A 399 -33.01 -55.64 -19.93
C MET A 399 -32.85 -55.79 -21.44
N SER A 400 -31.74 -55.33 -22.03
CA SER A 400 -31.47 -55.52 -23.46
C SER A 400 -31.24 -57.00 -23.78
N GLU A 401 -30.50 -57.73 -22.94
CA GLU A 401 -30.31 -59.17 -23.12
C GLU A 401 -31.62 -59.95 -22.95
N ALA A 402 -32.46 -59.56 -21.98
CA ALA A 402 -33.76 -60.19 -21.80
C ALA A 402 -34.67 -59.95 -23.02
N LEU A 403 -34.68 -58.73 -23.56
CA LEU A 403 -35.43 -58.37 -24.76
C LEU A 403 -34.92 -59.14 -25.98
N GLU A 404 -33.61 -59.17 -26.22
CA GLU A 404 -33.00 -59.95 -27.32
C GLU A 404 -33.35 -61.44 -27.20
N LYS A 405 -33.30 -62.01 -25.98
CA LYS A 405 -33.69 -63.41 -25.74
C LYS A 405 -35.17 -63.66 -26.01
N THR A 406 -36.07 -62.74 -25.65
CA THR A 406 -37.51 -62.88 -25.95
C THR A 406 -37.79 -62.73 -27.44
N ASP A 407 -37.12 -61.78 -28.11
CA ASP A 407 -37.28 -61.55 -29.54
C ASP A 407 -36.81 -62.77 -30.34
N VAL A 408 -35.65 -63.34 -30.00
CA VAL A 408 -35.16 -64.58 -30.63
C VAL A 408 -36.14 -65.74 -30.40
N LYS A 409 -36.66 -65.90 -29.18
CA LYS A 409 -37.66 -66.94 -28.87
C LYS A 409 -38.95 -66.74 -29.68
N LEU A 410 -39.50 -65.53 -29.73
CA LEU A 410 -40.71 -65.22 -30.48
C LEU A 410 -40.51 -65.45 -31.98
N LEU A 411 -39.42 -64.94 -32.54
CA LEU A 411 -39.08 -65.15 -33.95
C LEU A 411 -38.91 -66.65 -34.25
N SER A 412 -38.28 -67.42 -33.36
CA SER A 412 -38.13 -68.88 -33.54
C SER A 412 -39.49 -69.60 -33.54
N VAL A 413 -40.40 -69.23 -32.63
CA VAL A 413 -41.76 -69.79 -32.59
C VAL A 413 -42.51 -69.42 -33.87
N LEU A 414 -42.47 -68.15 -34.28
CA LEU A 414 -43.10 -67.69 -35.52
C LEU A 414 -42.56 -68.41 -36.76
N THR A 415 -41.26 -68.71 -36.83
CA THR A 415 -40.70 -69.51 -37.92
C THR A 415 -41.20 -70.96 -37.94
N LEU A 416 -41.55 -71.53 -36.79
CA LEU A 416 -42.00 -72.93 -36.68
C LEU A 416 -43.52 -73.09 -36.79
N THR A 417 -44.31 -72.10 -36.34
CA THR A 417 -45.76 -72.25 -36.18
C THR A 417 -46.61 -71.43 -37.14
N SER A 418 -46.05 -70.46 -37.86
CA SER A 418 -46.85 -69.67 -38.81
C SER A 418 -47.34 -70.53 -39.98
N THR A 419 -48.55 -70.29 -40.47
CA THR A 419 -49.10 -70.92 -41.68
C THR A 419 -48.70 -70.14 -42.94
N ASP A 420 -48.51 -68.82 -42.82
CA ASP A 420 -48.13 -67.92 -43.91
C ASP A 420 -46.63 -67.97 -44.21
N GLN A 421 -46.26 -68.29 -45.46
CA GLN A 421 -44.86 -68.41 -45.91
C GLN A 421 -44.09 -67.09 -45.82
N GLU A 422 -44.73 -65.96 -46.08
CA GLU A 422 -44.10 -64.63 -46.04
C GLU A 422 -43.69 -64.27 -44.61
N THR A 423 -44.59 -64.44 -43.64
CA THR A 423 -44.29 -64.17 -42.22
C THR A 423 -43.19 -65.08 -41.68
N ARG A 424 -43.11 -66.33 -42.16
CA ARG A 424 -42.06 -67.28 -41.84
C ARG A 424 -40.69 -66.84 -42.36
N ASN A 425 -40.64 -66.41 -43.63
CA ASN A 425 -39.43 -65.95 -44.28
C ASN A 425 -38.91 -64.65 -43.64
N ASP A 426 -39.79 -63.74 -43.26
CA ASP A 426 -39.42 -62.48 -42.61
C ASP A 426 -38.90 -62.69 -41.18
N ALA A 427 -39.50 -63.62 -40.42
CA ALA A 427 -39.00 -63.99 -39.10
C ALA A 427 -37.62 -64.66 -39.18
N ALA A 428 -37.38 -65.50 -40.19
CA ALA A 428 -36.08 -66.14 -40.44
C ALA A 428 -35.00 -65.12 -40.84
N LYS A 429 -35.31 -64.13 -41.68
CA LYS A 429 -34.39 -63.03 -42.04
C LYS A 429 -33.98 -62.21 -40.82
N ARG A 430 -34.94 -61.83 -39.97
CA ARG A 430 -34.64 -61.06 -38.74
C ARG A 430 -33.76 -61.82 -37.75
N LEU A 431 -33.94 -63.14 -37.61
CA LEU A 431 -33.04 -63.97 -36.82
C LEU A 431 -31.62 -63.98 -37.40
N GLN A 432 -31.51 -64.14 -38.71
CA GLN A 432 -30.23 -64.12 -39.41
C GLN A 432 -29.49 -62.78 -39.22
N GLU A 433 -30.19 -61.65 -39.35
CA GLU A 433 -29.63 -60.31 -39.12
C GLU A 433 -29.10 -60.15 -37.68
N ILE A 434 -29.81 -60.67 -36.67
CA ILE A 434 -29.36 -60.65 -35.26
C ILE A 434 -28.07 -61.47 -35.10
N PHE A 435 -28.00 -62.66 -35.70
CA PHE A 435 -26.79 -63.50 -35.65
C PHE A 435 -25.61 -62.85 -36.37
N GLU A 436 -25.80 -62.32 -37.57
CA GLU A 436 -24.75 -61.63 -38.35
C GLU A 436 -24.23 -60.38 -37.62
N SER A 437 -25.12 -59.63 -36.99
CA SER A 437 -24.74 -58.47 -36.16
C SER A 437 -23.87 -58.87 -34.95
N LYS A 438 -24.24 -59.92 -34.22
CA LYS A 438 -23.43 -60.42 -33.09
C LYS A 438 -22.11 -61.03 -33.54
N GLN A 439 -22.09 -61.71 -34.70
CA GLN A 439 -20.87 -62.25 -35.29
C GLN A 439 -19.91 -61.12 -35.68
N ALA A 440 -20.41 -60.06 -36.34
CA ALA A 440 -19.62 -58.88 -36.68
C ALA A 440 -19.05 -58.18 -35.43
N GLN A 441 -19.84 -58.08 -34.35
CA GLN A 441 -19.37 -57.55 -33.07
C GLN A 441 -18.26 -58.41 -32.46
N MET A 442 -18.39 -59.75 -32.50
CA MET A 442 -17.34 -60.65 -32.02
C MET A 442 -16.05 -60.52 -32.84
N ASP A 443 -16.15 -60.43 -34.16
CA ASP A 443 -14.97 -60.35 -35.02
C ASP A 443 -14.25 -59.00 -34.86
N SER A 444 -15.01 -57.90 -34.68
CA SER A 444 -14.45 -56.59 -34.30
C SER A 444 -13.78 -56.60 -32.92
N MET A 445 -14.38 -57.26 -31.92
CA MET A 445 -13.76 -57.43 -30.59
C MET A 445 -12.48 -58.29 -30.65
N LYS A 446 -12.43 -59.32 -31.50
CA LYS A 446 -11.21 -60.11 -31.72
C LYS A 446 -10.11 -59.28 -32.38
N GLU A 447 -10.44 -58.50 -33.41
CA GLU A 447 -9.49 -57.65 -34.12
C GLU A 447 -8.89 -56.58 -33.20
N THR A 448 -9.71 -55.95 -32.35
CA THR A 448 -9.24 -54.99 -31.36
C THR A 448 -8.35 -55.64 -30.28
N LEU A 449 -8.70 -56.82 -29.78
CA LEU A 449 -7.87 -57.57 -28.84
C LEU A 449 -6.54 -58.04 -29.46
N GLU A 450 -6.54 -58.47 -30.71
CA GLU A 450 -5.33 -58.82 -31.44
C GLU A 450 -4.44 -57.59 -31.64
N GLY A 451 -5.04 -56.44 -31.99
CA GLY A 451 -4.37 -55.15 -32.06
C GLY A 451 -3.69 -54.78 -30.73
N ASP A 452 -4.43 -54.82 -29.63
CA ASP A 452 -3.92 -54.50 -28.29
C ASP A 452 -2.83 -55.49 -27.82
N CYS A 453 -2.98 -56.78 -28.11
CA CYS A 453 -1.96 -57.78 -27.85
C CYS A 453 -0.67 -57.49 -28.65
N LYS A 454 -0.80 -57.09 -29.92
CA LYS A 454 0.33 -56.73 -30.78
C LYS A 454 1.04 -55.48 -30.27
N VAL A 455 0.29 -54.44 -29.91
CA VAL A 455 0.85 -53.21 -29.30
C VAL A 455 1.54 -53.49 -27.97
N ARG A 456 0.97 -54.35 -27.13
CA ARG A 456 1.55 -54.76 -25.85
C ARG A 456 2.82 -55.62 -26.03
N SER A 457 2.88 -56.43 -27.08
CA SER A 457 4.10 -57.19 -27.43
C SER A 457 5.22 -56.29 -27.96
N LEU A 458 4.89 -55.30 -28.78
CA LEU A 458 5.83 -54.32 -29.33
C LEU A 458 6.41 -53.41 -28.25
N THR A 459 5.58 -52.96 -27.30
CA THR A 459 6.04 -52.17 -26.14
C THR A 459 6.94 -52.99 -25.21
N LYS A 460 6.61 -54.26 -24.94
CA LYS A 460 7.54 -55.15 -24.20
C LYS A 460 8.87 -55.35 -24.95
N CYS A 461 8.85 -55.55 -26.27
CA CYS A 461 10.07 -55.70 -27.07
C CYS A 461 10.91 -54.41 -27.10
N GLY A 462 10.28 -53.24 -27.19
CA GLY A 462 10.95 -51.94 -27.12
C GLY A 462 11.61 -51.67 -25.77
N VAL A 463 10.92 -52.00 -24.66
CA VAL A 463 11.48 -51.86 -23.30
C VAL A 463 12.63 -52.84 -23.05
N VAL A 464 12.55 -54.08 -23.54
CA VAL A 464 13.64 -55.07 -23.44
C VAL A 464 14.85 -54.65 -24.28
N SER A 465 14.64 -54.09 -25.47
CA SER A 465 15.71 -53.57 -26.33
C SER A 465 16.38 -52.34 -25.72
N ALA A 466 15.60 -51.43 -25.13
CA ALA A 466 16.11 -50.27 -24.40
C ALA A 466 16.90 -50.68 -23.13
N ALA A 467 16.43 -51.68 -22.38
CA ALA A 467 17.14 -52.19 -21.21
C ALA A 467 18.46 -52.90 -21.59
N LYS A 468 18.51 -53.60 -22.73
CA LYS A 468 19.73 -54.24 -23.26
C LYS A 468 20.72 -53.24 -23.84
N ALA A 469 20.24 -52.12 -24.38
CA ALA A 469 21.04 -51.01 -24.88
C ALA A 469 21.71 -50.19 -23.76
N VAL A 470 20.98 -49.94 -22.66
CA VAL A 470 21.51 -49.22 -21.49
C VAL A 470 22.58 -50.03 -20.75
N SER A 471 22.50 -51.37 -20.76
CA SER A 471 23.48 -52.23 -20.07
C SER A 471 24.80 -52.41 -20.84
N THR A 472 24.85 -52.13 -22.15
CA THR A 472 26.08 -52.28 -22.96
C THR A 472 26.93 -51.01 -23.08
N GLY A 473 26.53 -49.88 -22.49
CA GLY A 473 27.38 -48.70 -22.30
C GLY A 473 27.91 -47.99 -23.55
N LEU A 474 27.43 -48.37 -24.74
CA LEU A 474 27.79 -47.78 -26.03
C LEU A 474 26.54 -47.17 -26.63
N PHE A 475 26.38 -45.84 -26.55
CA PHE A 475 25.40 -45.15 -27.38
C PHE A 475 25.91 -43.79 -27.86
N ASP A 476 25.98 -43.66 -29.19
CA ASP A 476 25.87 -42.38 -29.88
C ASP A 476 24.42 -41.88 -29.72
N LEU A 477 24.25 -40.68 -29.18
CA LEU A 477 22.95 -40.07 -28.85
C LEU A 477 21.99 -39.99 -30.05
N GLN A 478 22.53 -40.11 -31.27
CA GLN A 478 21.80 -39.99 -32.53
C GLN A 478 21.00 -41.26 -32.87
N GLU A 479 21.53 -42.46 -32.61
CA GLU A 479 20.83 -43.72 -32.86
C GLU A 479 19.63 -43.92 -31.91
N TYR A 480 19.73 -43.42 -30.67
CA TYR A 480 18.63 -43.47 -29.71
C TYR A 480 17.45 -42.59 -30.15
N ASP A 481 17.72 -41.38 -30.65
CA ASP A 481 16.68 -40.47 -31.13
C ASP A 481 16.07 -40.97 -32.45
N GLU A 482 16.82 -41.64 -33.33
CA GLU A 482 16.29 -42.30 -34.55
C GLU A 482 15.38 -43.50 -34.22
N LEU A 483 15.74 -44.33 -33.24
CA LEU A 483 14.88 -45.41 -32.74
C LEU A 483 13.60 -44.87 -32.10
N LEU A 484 13.71 -43.80 -31.32
CA LEU A 484 12.57 -43.10 -30.71
C LEU A 484 11.60 -42.57 -31.77
N GLN A 485 12.13 -42.06 -32.87
CA GLN A 485 11.32 -41.53 -33.96
C GLN A 485 10.64 -42.66 -34.74
N THR A 486 11.34 -43.75 -35.00
CA THR A 486 10.75 -44.97 -35.60
C THR A 486 9.64 -45.55 -34.72
N CYS A 487 9.79 -45.50 -33.40
CA CYS A 487 8.78 -45.92 -32.43
C CYS A 487 7.60 -44.94 -32.29
N LYS A 488 7.76 -43.66 -32.63
CA LYS A 488 6.67 -42.67 -32.69
C LYS A 488 5.87 -42.75 -34.00
N ASP A 489 6.53 -43.04 -35.11
CA ASP A 489 5.91 -42.99 -36.43
C ASP A 489 5.08 -44.25 -36.75
N LYS A 490 5.48 -45.42 -36.25
CA LYS A 490 4.72 -46.68 -36.45
C LYS A 490 3.31 -46.71 -35.82
N PRO A 491 3.07 -46.29 -34.57
CA PRO A 491 1.72 -46.25 -33.99
C PRO A 491 0.85 -45.11 -34.55
N ARG A 492 1.46 -44.06 -35.13
CA ARG A 492 0.74 -42.97 -35.81
C ARG A 492 0.04 -43.44 -37.09
N ALA A 493 0.66 -44.39 -37.81
CA ALA A 493 0.07 -45.01 -39.00
C ALA A 493 -1.14 -45.91 -38.67
N SER A 494 -1.26 -46.37 -37.42
CA SER A 494 -2.36 -47.24 -36.95
C SER A 494 -3.36 -46.52 -36.02
N GLY A 495 -3.36 -45.19 -35.97
CA GLY A 495 -4.37 -44.39 -35.25
C GLY A 495 -4.25 -44.34 -33.72
N GLY A 496 -3.13 -44.75 -33.13
CA GLY A 496 -2.94 -44.76 -31.67
C GLY A 496 -2.47 -43.41 -31.08
N HIS A 497 -2.93 -43.08 -29.88
CA HIS A 497 -2.52 -41.87 -29.14
C HIS A 497 -1.01 -41.79 -28.85
N ASN A 498 -0.45 -40.59 -28.93
CA ASN A 498 0.95 -40.28 -28.63
C ASN A 498 1.30 -40.64 -27.17
N PHE A 499 2.10 -41.69 -26.96
CA PHE A 499 2.72 -41.97 -25.67
C PHE A 499 3.90 -40.98 -25.43
N PRO A 500 4.06 -40.40 -24.23
CA PRO A 500 4.99 -39.30 -23.99
C PRO A 500 6.41 -39.83 -23.75
N PHE A 501 7.06 -40.33 -24.80
CA PHE A 501 8.48 -40.64 -24.72
C PHE A 501 9.30 -39.34 -24.75
N LYS A 502 9.98 -39.04 -23.63
CA LYS A 502 10.92 -37.92 -23.51
C LYS A 502 12.18 -38.22 -24.32
N SER A 503 12.73 -37.23 -25.04
CA SER A 503 14.01 -37.42 -25.75
C SER A 503 15.15 -37.65 -24.77
N ALA A 504 16.24 -38.31 -25.21
CA ALA A 504 17.41 -38.54 -24.37
C ALA A 504 17.90 -37.24 -23.71
N LYS A 505 17.90 -36.15 -24.48
CA LYS A 505 18.27 -34.81 -24.00
C LYS A 505 17.37 -34.28 -22.88
N ALA A 506 16.07 -34.57 -22.92
CA ALA A 506 15.12 -34.16 -21.89
C ALA A 506 15.24 -35.01 -20.60
N ILE A 507 15.59 -36.28 -20.74
CA ILE A 507 15.85 -37.18 -19.60
C ILE A 507 17.14 -36.77 -18.89
N LEU A 508 18.22 -36.50 -19.64
CA LEU A 508 19.48 -36.01 -19.09
C LEU A 508 19.35 -34.64 -18.42
N LYS A 509 18.50 -33.75 -18.96
CA LYS A 509 18.22 -32.43 -18.35
C LYS A 509 17.41 -32.53 -17.06
N ALA A 510 16.53 -33.55 -16.95
CA ALA A 510 15.77 -33.82 -15.73
C ALA A 510 16.60 -34.50 -14.62
N ALA A 511 17.75 -35.09 -14.99
CA ALA A 511 18.69 -35.73 -14.07
C ALA A 511 19.75 -34.77 -13.49
N GLN A 512 19.69 -33.47 -13.79
CA GLN A 512 20.56 -32.49 -13.15
C GLN A 512 20.15 -32.28 -11.68
N PRO A 513 21.08 -32.30 -10.71
CA PRO A 513 20.76 -32.03 -9.31
C PRO A 513 20.23 -30.60 -9.17
N LEU A 514 19.20 -30.40 -8.33
CA LEU A 514 18.71 -29.08 -7.95
C LEU A 514 19.86 -28.22 -7.38
N PRO A 515 19.88 -26.89 -7.62
CA PRO A 515 20.84 -25.99 -7.00
C PRO A 515 20.61 -25.85 -5.49
N ASP A 516 21.71 -25.86 -4.75
CA ASP A 516 21.80 -25.73 -3.30
C ASP A 516 21.00 -24.54 -2.73
N ILE A 517 19.96 -24.84 -1.95
CA ILE A 517 19.36 -23.90 -0.99
C ILE A 517 19.67 -24.42 0.40
N LEU A 518 20.92 -24.29 0.87
CA LEU A 518 21.28 -24.38 2.30
C LEU A 518 22.62 -23.65 2.55
N GLN A 519 22.57 -22.33 2.72
CA GLN A 519 23.52 -21.58 3.57
C GLN A 519 22.74 -20.87 4.67
N ALA A 520 22.27 -21.62 5.66
CA ALA A 520 21.96 -21.13 7.00
C ALA A 520 21.58 -22.33 7.88
N THR A 521 22.60 -22.95 8.48
CA THR A 521 22.64 -23.56 9.82
C THR A 521 23.72 -24.63 9.80
N GLY A 522 24.77 -24.39 10.58
CA GLY A 522 25.85 -25.36 10.74
C GLY A 522 25.32 -26.60 11.45
N CYS A 523 25.51 -27.76 10.83
CA CYS A 523 25.66 -29.01 11.56
C CYS A 523 26.43 -29.99 10.68
N SER A 524 27.69 -30.18 11.02
CA SER A 524 28.54 -31.26 10.55
C SER A 524 27.97 -32.60 10.98
N THR A 525 27.66 -33.50 10.05
CA THR A 525 27.92 -34.95 10.21
C THR A 525 27.66 -35.74 8.91
N LEU A 526 28.73 -36.43 8.49
CA LEU A 526 28.75 -37.80 7.94
C LEU A 526 28.21 -38.08 6.52
N ASN A 527 29.19 -38.14 5.61
CA ASN A 527 29.42 -39.20 4.62
C ASN A 527 28.67 -40.52 4.89
N ALA A 528 27.91 -41.01 3.90
CA ALA A 528 27.83 -42.45 3.59
C ALA A 528 27.20 -42.73 2.21
N ARG A 529 27.91 -43.58 1.45
CA ARG A 529 27.43 -44.50 0.39
C ARG A 529 27.26 -43.99 -1.04
N LYS A 530 28.41 -43.96 -1.73
CA LYS A 530 28.60 -44.68 -3.01
C LYS A 530 28.97 -46.14 -2.72
N GLN A 531 28.69 -47.03 -3.68
CA GLN A 531 28.92 -48.48 -3.74
C GLN A 531 27.81 -49.34 -3.11
N VAL A 532 27.01 -50.01 -3.94
CA VAL A 532 27.13 -51.44 -4.31
C VAL A 532 26.06 -51.76 -5.38
N MET A 533 26.53 -52.38 -6.49
CA MET A 533 25.80 -53.11 -7.56
C MET A 533 24.73 -52.37 -8.38
#